data_AF-A0A2P7SK70-F1
#
_entry.id   AF-A0A2P7SK70-F1
#
_cell.length_a   1.000
_cell.length_b   1.000
_cell.length_c   1.000
_cell.angle_alpha   90.00
_cell.angle_beta   90.00
_cell.angle_gamma   90.00
#
_symmetry.space_group_name_H-M   'P 1'
#
loop_
_entity.id
_entity.type
_entity.pdbx_description
1 polymer ?
#
loop_
_entity_poly.entity_id
_entity_poly.type
_entity_poly.pdbx_seq_one_letter_code
_entity_poly.pdbx_strand_id
1 'polypeptide(L)' 'MTFRYSFTFPIAGPNKLPRFKHWAVEHAPGIEVSLPPQVPVKSEAMTIRLKSVEDRQKLMTLLADVKL' A
#
# COMPACT_ATOMS: atom_id res chain seq x y z
N MET A 1 6.59 4.23 -16.90
CA MET A 1 6.35 4.96 -15.63
C MET A 1 7.27 4.37 -14.57
N THR A 2 8.03 5.17 -13.81
CA THR A 2 8.96 4.65 -12.80
C THR A 2 8.40 4.86 -11.40
N PHE A 3 8.24 3.77 -10.64
CA PHE A 3 7.88 3.83 -9.22
C PHE A 3 9.19 3.84 -8.41
N ARG A 4 9.62 5.03 -8.00
CA ARG A 4 10.93 5.23 -7.34
C ARG A 4 10.85 5.19 -5.81
N TYR A 5 9.66 5.38 -5.25
CA TYR A 5 9.47 5.46 -3.81
C TYR A 5 8.91 4.15 -3.28
N SER A 6 9.46 3.65 -2.18
CA SER A 6 8.90 2.52 -1.45
C SER A 6 8.20 3.01 -0.19
N PHE A 7 7.09 2.37 0.14
CA PHE A 7 6.37 2.59 1.38
C PHE A 7 6.05 1.25 2.02
N THR A 8 6.48 1.06 3.25
CA THR A 8 6.24 -0.15 4.04
C THR A 8 5.30 0.19 5.17
N PHE A 9 4.21 -0.56 5.28
CA PHE A 9 3.23 -0.39 6.35
C PHE A 9 2.86 -1.75 6.95
N PRO A 10 2.45 -1.77 8.22
CA PRO A 10 1.98 -2.98 8.86
C PRO A 10 0.66 -3.44 8.22
N ILE A 11 0.59 -4.72 7.86
CA ILE A 11 -0.64 -5.34 7.35
C ILE A 11 -0.67 -6.81 7.75
N ALA A 12 -1.75 -7.22 8.40
CA ALA A 12 -1.91 -8.57 8.94
C ALA A 12 -3.03 -9.37 8.24
N GLY A 13 -2.99 -10.69 8.39
CA GLY A 13 -4.04 -11.58 7.89
C GLY A 13 -3.91 -12.01 6.43
N PRO A 14 -4.82 -12.86 5.93
CA PRO A 14 -4.79 -13.36 4.56
C PRO A 14 -5.20 -12.30 3.52
N ASN A 15 -4.96 -12.57 2.24
CA ASN A 15 -5.43 -11.76 1.10
C ASN A 15 -5.02 -10.27 1.12
N LYS A 16 -3.83 -9.97 1.64
CA LYS A 16 -3.30 -8.59 1.80
C LYS A 16 -3.33 -7.75 0.53
N LEU A 17 -2.93 -8.35 -0.60
CA LEU A 17 -2.87 -7.69 -1.89
C LEU A 17 -4.28 -7.25 -2.38
N PRO A 18 -5.28 -8.15 -2.48
CA PRO A 18 -6.65 -7.76 -2.75
C PRO A 18 -7.21 -6.74 -1.75
N ARG A 19 -7.01 -6.94 -0.45
CA ARG A 19 -7.54 -6.04 0.60
C ARG A 19 -7.01 -4.62 0.45
N PHE A 20 -5.70 -4.47 0.29
CA PHE A 20 -5.10 -3.16 0.05
C PHE A 20 -5.58 -2.56 -1.27
N LYS A 21 -5.75 -3.36 -2.33
CA LYS A 21 -6.27 -2.88 -3.61
C LYS A 21 -7.69 -2.32 -3.47
N HIS A 22 -8.58 -3.02 -2.77
CA HIS A 22 -9.94 -2.53 -2.49
C HIS A 22 -9.91 -1.24 -1.66
N TRP A 23 -9.15 -1.25 -0.57
CA TRP A 23 -8.99 -0.08 0.27
C TRP A 23 -8.46 1.14 -0.50
N ALA A 24 -7.45 0.94 -1.36
CA ALA A 24 -6.86 2.00 -2.16
C ALA A 24 -7.83 2.58 -3.20
N VAL A 25 -8.69 1.75 -3.78
CA VAL A 25 -9.75 2.24 -4.70
C VAL A 25 -10.77 3.10 -3.95
N GLU A 26 -11.11 2.73 -2.72
CA GLU A 26 -12.10 3.44 -1.91
C GLU A 26 -11.57 4.73 -1.26
N HIS A 27 -10.34 4.69 -0.73
CA HIS A 27 -9.80 5.76 0.12
C HIS A 27 -8.70 6.59 -0.57
N ALA A 28 -8.08 6.03 -1.61
CA ALA A 28 -6.98 6.66 -2.35
C ALA A 28 -7.24 6.71 -3.87
N PRO A 29 -8.43 7.15 -4.33
CA PRO A 29 -8.71 7.22 -5.76
C PRO A 29 -7.70 8.15 -6.45
N GLY A 30 -7.06 7.66 -7.50
CA GLY A 30 -6.06 8.40 -8.27
C GLY A 30 -4.61 8.28 -7.77
N ILE A 31 -4.34 7.54 -6.69
CA ILE A 31 -2.96 7.22 -6.30
C ILE A 31 -2.50 5.98 -7.07
N GLU A 32 -1.50 6.17 -7.94
CA GLU A 32 -0.90 5.06 -8.67
C GLU A 32 0.11 4.30 -7.78
N VAL A 33 -0.29 3.09 -7.40
CA VAL A 33 0.50 2.18 -6.57
C VAL A 33 0.95 0.97 -7.38
N SER A 34 2.20 0.57 -7.19
CA SER A 34 2.75 -0.68 -7.70
C SER A 34 2.85 -1.69 -6.56
N LEU A 35 2.06 -2.75 -6.68
CA LEU A 35 2.01 -3.82 -5.69
C LEU A 35 3.16 -4.80 -5.90
N PRO A 36 3.70 -5.38 -4.82
CA PRO A 36 4.66 -6.47 -4.94
C PRO A 36 3.97 -7.71 -5.55
N PRO A 37 4.70 -8.53 -6.31
CA PRO A 37 4.14 -9.70 -6.99
C PRO A 37 3.64 -10.76 -6.00
N GLN A 38 4.28 -10.86 -4.85
CA GLN A 38 3.90 -11.79 -3.78
C GLN A 38 4.22 -11.17 -2.42
N VAL A 39 3.32 -11.38 -1.45
CA VAL A 39 3.53 -11.02 -0.05
C VAL A 39 3.32 -12.28 0.77
N PRO A 40 4.30 -12.72 1.58
CA PRO A 40 4.12 -13.87 2.45
C PRO A 40 2.92 -13.68 3.38
N VAL A 41 2.11 -14.74 3.55
CA VAL A 41 0.95 -14.71 4.45
C VAL A 41 1.36 -14.38 5.89
N LYS A 42 2.51 -14.91 6.32
CA LYS A 42 3.09 -14.66 7.65
C LYS A 42 3.72 -13.27 7.84
N SER A 43 3.92 -12.48 6.78
CA SER A 43 4.56 -11.17 6.89
C SER A 43 3.67 -10.19 7.66
N GLU A 44 4.14 -9.47 8.66
CA GLU A 44 3.32 -8.46 9.33
C GLU A 44 3.41 -7.09 8.65
N ALA A 45 4.15 -7.01 7.54
CA ALA A 45 4.33 -5.80 6.75
C ALA A 45 4.24 -6.07 5.24
N MET A 46 3.86 -5.06 4.49
CA MET A 46 3.87 -5.06 3.03
C MET A 46 4.54 -3.79 2.52
N THR A 47 5.38 -3.96 1.51
CA THR A 47 6.04 -2.85 0.83
C THR A 47 5.42 -2.65 -0.54
N ILE A 48 4.91 -1.44 -0.79
CA ILE A 48 4.40 -1.01 -2.09
C ILE A 48 5.34 0.03 -2.69
N ARG A 49 5.25 0.22 -4.01
CA ARG A 49 5.99 1.27 -4.71
C ARG A 49 5.06 2.38 -5.21
N LEU A 50 5.55 3.61 -5.18
CA LEU A 50 4.83 4.83 -5.50
C LEU A 50 5.61 5.68 -6.50
N LYS A 51 4.89 6.49 -7.26
CA LYS A 51 5.48 7.37 -8.27
C LYS A 51 6.09 8.63 -7.67
N SER A 52 5.41 9.20 -6.68
CA SER A 52 5.74 10.50 -6.12
C SER A 52 5.88 10.46 -4.60
N VAL A 53 6.53 11.48 -4.03
CA VAL A 53 6.64 11.63 -2.57
C VAL A 53 5.31 12.08 -1.99
N GLU A 54 4.56 12.87 -2.75
CA GLU A 54 3.24 13.38 -2.41
C GLU A 54 2.25 12.21 -2.23
N ASP A 55 2.26 11.24 -3.15
CA ASP A 55 1.46 10.01 -3.04
C ASP A 55 1.82 9.20 -1.80
N ARG A 56 3.12 9.13 -1.48
CA ARG A 56 3.62 8.47 -0.27
C ARG A 56 3.08 9.15 0.97
N GLN A 57 3.12 10.46 1.02
CA GLN A 57 2.70 11.21 2.19
C GLN A 57 1.17 11.13 2.38
N LYS A 58 0.40 11.20 1.30
CA LYS A 58 -1.06 10.96 1.33
C LYS A 58 -1.40 9.56 1.83
N LEU A 59 -0.76 8.53 1.29
CA LEU A 59 -0.98 7.15 1.74
C LEU A 59 -0.57 6.94 3.19
N MET A 60 0.55 7.53 3.61
CA MET A 60 1.01 7.46 4.99
C MET A 60 -0.02 8.08 5.94
N THR A 61 -0.60 9.23 5.60
CA THR A 61 -1.66 9.86 6.39
C THR A 61 -2.93 9.01 6.40
N LEU A 62 -3.36 8.49 5.25
CA LEU A 62 -4.57 7.66 5.15
C LEU A 62 -4.43 6.33 5.90
N LEU A 63 -3.22 5.75 5.95
CA LEU A 63 -2.94 4.49 6.63
C LEU A 63 -2.57 4.64 8.10
N ALA A 64 -2.37 5.86 8.60
CA ALA A 64 -1.97 6.10 9.99
C ALA A 64 -2.97 5.50 11.00
N ASP A 65 -4.26 5.57 10.70
CA ASP A 65 -5.34 5.08 11.56
C ASP A 65 -6.04 3.80 11.04
N VAL A 66 -5.60 3.28 9.89
CA VAL A 66 -6.23 2.11 9.26
C VAL A 66 -5.46 0.84 9.61
N LYS A 67 -6.12 -0.08 10.31
CA LYS A 67 -5.61 -1.44 10.51
C LYS A 67 -6.03 -2.34 9.35
N LEU A 68 -5.09 -2.59 8.43
CA LEU A 68 -5.22 -3.59 7.37
C LEU A 68 -4.68 -4.95 7.84
#